data_AF-A0A0N0JZW1-F1
#
_entry.id   AF-A0A0N0JZW1-F1
#
_cell.length_a   1.000
_cell.length_b   1.000
_cell.length_c   1.000
_cell.angle_alpha   90.00
_cell.angle_beta   90.00
_cell.angle_gamma   90.00
#
_symmetry.space_group_name_H-M   'P 1'
#
loop_
_entity.id
_entity.type
_entity.pdbx_description
1 polymer ?
#
loop_
_entity_poly.entity_id
_entity_poly.type
_entity_poly.pdbx_seq_one_letter_code
_entity_poly.pdbx_strand_id
1 'polypeptide(L)'
;MTLDTYFDSGAMTPAELARQTGLSAASIGRILFGEQQASHSAIKAIVDATDGKVTAHDLIFGAPRDASRKREMSRPAQQADAA
;
A
#
# COMPACT_ATOMS: atom_id res chain seq x y z
N MET A 1 11.34 -3.75 -5.79
CA MET A 1 10.97 -3.69 -4.36
C MET A 1 9.46 -3.55 -4.30
N THR A 2 8.75 -4.32 -3.46
CA THR A 2 7.29 -4.20 -3.39
C THR A 2 6.87 -2.89 -2.75
N LEU A 3 5.65 -2.44 -3.05
CA LEU A 3 5.07 -1.25 -2.44
C LEU A 3 4.96 -1.37 -0.90
N ASP A 4 4.76 -2.58 -0.38
CA ASP A 4 4.76 -2.83 1.07
C ASP A 4 6.14 -2.61 1.71
N THR A 5 7.19 -3.15 1.09
CA THR A 5 8.57 -2.93 1.56
C THR A 5 8.95 -1.46 1.51
N TYR A 6 8.47 -0.71 0.51
CA TYR A 6 8.67 0.72 0.43
C TYR A 6 8.05 1.46 1.64
N PHE A 7 6.83 1.08 2.05
CA PHE A 7 6.20 1.64 3.24
C PHE A 7 6.91 1.22 4.54
N ASP A 8 7.30 -0.05 4.67
CA ASP A 8 8.03 -0.55 5.84
C ASP A 8 9.41 0.12 5.99
N SER A 9 10.00 0.65 4.91
CA SER A 9 11.26 1.41 4.97
C SER A 9 11.12 2.79 5.63
N GLY A 10 9.90 3.28 5.86
CA GLY A 10 9.64 4.62 6.39
C GLY A 10 9.86 5.76 5.40
N ALA A 11 10.17 5.46 4.12
CA ALA A 11 10.38 6.47 3.09
C ALA A 11 9.12 7.28 2.75
N MET A 12 7.94 6.70 2.94
CA MET A 12 6.64 7.32 2.68
C MET A 12 5.55 6.58 3.44
N THR A 13 4.51 7.27 3.92
CA THR A 13 3.32 6.62 4.46
C THR A 13 2.26 6.36 3.37
N PRO A 14 1.34 5.39 3.55
CA PRO A 14 0.22 5.19 2.64
C PRO A 14 -0.66 6.45 2.45
N ALA A 15 -0.79 7.28 3.49
CA ALA A 15 -1.54 8.54 3.44
C ALA A 15 -0.83 9.63 2.62
N GLU A 16 0.50 9.67 2.63
CA GLU A 16 1.27 10.56 1.75
C GLU A 16 1.18 10.12 0.30
N LEU A 17 1.29 8.81 0.04
CA LEU A 17 1.12 8.29 -1.31
C LEU A 17 -0.29 8.61 -1.85
N ALA A 18 -1.34 8.47 -1.03
CA ALA A 18 -2.71 8.84 -1.40
C ALA A 18 -2.80 10.32 -1.82
N ARG A 19 -2.17 11.20 -1.04
CA ARG A 19 -2.15 12.65 -1.32
C ARG A 19 -1.39 12.99 -2.61
N GLN A 20 -0.26 12.33 -2.86
CA GLN A 20 0.55 12.60 -4.06
C GLN A 20 -0.04 12.01 -5.34
N THR A 21 -0.61 10.80 -5.26
CA THR A 21 -1.15 10.09 -6.42
C THR A 21 -2.60 10.45 -6.72
N GLY A 22 -3.31 11.08 -5.78
CA GLY A 22 -4.75 11.33 -5.86
C GLY A 22 -5.60 10.06 -5.70
N LEU A 23 -4.99 8.92 -5.39
CA LEU A 23 -5.69 7.66 -5.18
C LEU A 23 -6.36 7.64 -3.80
N SER A 24 -7.54 7.02 -3.71
CA SER A 24 -8.18 6.81 -2.42
C SER A 24 -7.37 5.81 -1.57
N ALA A 25 -7.39 5.98 -0.25
CA ALA A 25 -6.76 5.03 0.68
C ALA A 25 -7.30 3.60 0.50
N ALA A 26 -8.58 3.44 0.16
CA ALA A 26 -9.18 2.16 -0.14
C ALA A 26 -8.59 1.53 -1.41
N SER A 27 -8.39 2.32 -2.47
CA SER A 27 -7.76 1.86 -3.71
C SER A 27 -6.31 1.42 -3.49
N ILE A 28 -5.54 2.19 -2.72
CA ILE A 28 -4.16 1.82 -2.35
C ILE A 28 -4.15 0.52 -1.54
N GLY A 29 -5.06 0.37 -0.57
CA GLY A 29 -5.21 -0.85 0.20
C GLY A 29 -5.49 -2.07 -0.68
N ARG A 30 -6.44 -1.96 -1.63
CA ARG A 30 -6.74 -3.06 -2.55
C ARG A 30 -5.55 -3.44 -3.43
N ILE A 31 -4.77 -2.45 -3.89
CA ILE A 31 -3.54 -2.70 -4.67
C ILE A 31 -2.50 -3.42 -3.80
N LEU A 32 -2.28 -2.94 -2.57
CA LEU A 32 -1.33 -3.54 -1.63
C LEU A 32 -1.66 -5.02 -1.34
N PHE A 33 -2.92 -5.35 -1.14
CA PHE A 33 -3.35 -6.72 -0.80
C PHE A 33 -3.65 -7.58 -2.04
N GLY A 34 -3.38 -7.09 -3.26
CA GLY A 34 -3.64 -7.82 -4.51
C GLY A 34 -5.12 -8.04 -4.82
N GLU A 35 -6.03 -7.33 -4.15
CA GLU A 35 -7.48 -7.41 -4.36
C GLU A 35 -7.93 -6.68 -5.61
N GLN A 36 -7.09 -5.76 -6.12
CA GLN A 36 -7.34 -5.01 -7.33
C GLN A 36 -6.02 -4.77 -8.06
N GLN A 37 -5.99 -5.04 -9.37
CA GLN A 37 -4.87 -4.59 -10.19
C GLN A 37 -4.89 -3.07 -10.33
N ALA A 38 -3.71 -2.46 -10.20
CA ALA A 38 -3.55 -1.04 -10.44
C ALA A 38 -3.79 -0.74 -11.92
N SER A 39 -4.59 0.29 -12.22
CA SER A 39 -4.74 0.77 -13.60
C SER A 39 -3.42 1.37 -14.10
N HIS A 40 -3.25 1.49 -15.43
CA HIS A 40 -2.05 2.09 -16.01
C HIS A 40 -1.77 3.50 -15.41
N SER A 41 -2.81 4.33 -15.26
CA SER A 41 -2.66 5.65 -14.65
C SER A 41 -2.24 5.59 -13.18
N ALA A 42 -2.76 4.63 -12.40
CA ALA A 42 -2.37 4.43 -11.02
C ALA A 42 -0.92 3.93 -10.90
N ILE A 43 -0.51 3.01 -11.78
CA ILE A 43 0.88 2.52 -11.86
C ILE A 43 1.82 3.69 -12.12
N LYS A 44 1.54 4.50 -13.15
CA LYS A 44 2.35 5.67 -13.47
C LYS A 44 2.44 6.63 -12.28
N ALA A 45 1.31 6.95 -11.65
CA ALA A 45 1.28 7.87 -10.52
C ALA A 45 2.10 7.35 -9.33
N ILE A 46 2.02 6.05 -9.02
CA ILE A 46 2.80 5.45 -7.92
C ILE A 46 4.29 5.40 -8.26
N VAL A 47 4.66 5.04 -9.49
CA VAL A 47 6.06 5.05 -9.92
C VAL A 47 6.65 6.46 -9.83
N ASP A 48 5.93 7.47 -10.30
CA ASP A 48 6.35 8.87 -10.22
C ASP A 48 6.45 9.35 -8.75
N ALA A 49 5.45 9.04 -7.92
CA ALA A 49 5.44 9.44 -6.51
C ALA A 49 6.55 8.78 -5.67
N THR A 50 6.97 7.58 -6.05
CA THR A 50 8.07 6.85 -5.38
C THR A 50 9.43 7.12 -6.00
N ASP A 51 9.51 8.04 -6.96
CA ASP A 51 10.75 8.37 -7.69
C ASP A 51 11.41 7.12 -8.31
N GLY A 52 10.57 6.21 -8.84
CA GLY A 52 11.01 4.96 -9.47
C GLY A 52 11.49 3.86 -8.50
N LYS A 53 11.48 4.09 -7.18
CA LYS A 53 11.86 3.07 -6.19
C LYS A 53 10.89 1.89 -6.17
N VAL A 54 9.62 2.13 -6.45
CA VAL A 54 8.62 1.11 -6.75
C VAL A 54 8.34 1.15 -8.24
N THR A 55 8.63 0.06 -8.95
CA THR A 55 8.49 0.01 -10.41
C THR A 55 7.12 -0.51 -10.84
N ALA A 56 6.78 -0.32 -12.12
CA ALA A 56 5.58 -0.94 -12.70
C ALA A 56 5.61 -2.47 -12.58
N HIS A 57 6.80 -3.08 -12.73
CA HIS A 57 6.95 -4.53 -12.57
C HIS A 57 6.62 -4.96 -11.13
N ASP A 58 7.07 -4.20 -10.13
CA ASP A 58 6.78 -4.48 -8.72
C ASP A 58 5.28 -4.35 -8.40
N LEU A 59 4.56 -3.44 -9.06
CA LEU A 59 3.12 -3.23 -8.85
C LEU A 59 2.25 -4.28 -9.55
N ILE A 60 2.72 -4.84 -10.66
CA ILE A 60 1.96 -5.83 -11.47
C ILE A 60 2.28 -7.25 -11.02
N PHE A 61 3.55 -7.55 -10.75
CA PHE A 61 4.05 -8.91 -10.50
C PHE A 61 4.64 -9.09 -9.10
N GLY A 62 4.79 -8.01 -8.32
CA GLY A 62 5.27 -8.12 -6.95
C GLY A 62 4.30 -8.88 -6.06
N ALA A 63 4.85 -9.53 -5.02
CA ALA A 63 4.03 -10.26 -4.07
C ALA A 63 3.10 -9.29 -3.32
N PRO A 64 1.79 -9.59 -3.23
CA PRO A 64 0.86 -8.79 -2.44
C PRO A 64 1.23 -8.86 -0.96
N ARG A 65 0.86 -7.81 -0.23
CA ARG A 65 1.01 -7.74 1.23
C ARG A 65 0.28 -8.91 1.88
N ASP A 66 0.90 -9.49 2.90
CA ASP A 66 0.32 -10.63 3.61
C ASP A 66 -1.06 -10.26 4.19
N ALA A 67 -2.08 -11.04 3.82
CA ALA A 67 -3.45 -10.81 4.27
C ALA A 67 -3.61 -10.93 5.79
N SER A 68 -2.65 -11.56 6.48
CA SER A 68 -2.61 -11.64 7.94
C SER A 68 -2.45 -10.25 8.57
N ARG A 69 -1.64 -9.35 7.98
CA ARG A 69 -1.51 -7.94 8.42
C ARG A 69 -2.80 -7.14 8.22
N LYS A 70 -3.62 -7.50 7.22
CA LYS A 70 -4.92 -6.83 6.98
C LYS A 70 -5.86 -6.98 8.17
N ARG A 71 -5.84 -8.14 8.84
CA ARG A 71 -6.65 -8.43 10.04
C ARG A 71 -6.18 -7.63 11.25
N GLU A 72 -4.90 -7.33 11.35
CA GLU A 72 -4.36 -6.48 12.43
C GLU A 72 -4.78 -5.02 12.25
N MET A 73 -4.77 -4.50 11.01
CA MET A 73 -5.25 -3.13 10.73
C MET A 73 -6.78 -2.98 10.85
N SER A 74 -7.53 -4.07 10.69
CA SER A 74 -9.01 -4.08 10.74
C SER A 74 -9.55 -4.38 12.13
N ARG A 75 -8.70 -4.80 13.08
CA ARG A 75 -9.09 -4.91 14.47
C ARG A 75 -9.04 -3.50 15.07
N PRO A 76 -10.18 -2.92 15.51
CA PRO A 76 -10.07 -1.81 16.45
C PRO A 76 -9.28 -2.35 17.64
N ALA A 77 -8.40 -1.51 18.20
CA ALA A 77 -7.70 -1.80 19.44
C ALA A 77 -8.72 -2.09 20.53
N GLN A 78 -9.18 -3.35 20.62
CA GLN A 78 -10.06 -3.81 21.67
C GLN A 78 -9.17 -4.06 22.87
N GLN A 79 -8.91 -2.97 23.56
CA GLN A 79 -8.92 -2.88 25.01
C GLN A 79 -8.00 -3.91 25.70
N ALA A 80 -6.71 -3.63 25.64
CA ALA A 80 -5.87 -3.85 26.82
C ALA A 80 -6.34 -2.86 27.89
N ASP A 81 -7.34 -3.25 28.69
CA ASP A 81 -7.51 -2.91 30.11
C ASP A 81 -8.88 -3.41 30.60
N ALA A 82 -8.88 -4.49 31.36
CA ALA A 82 -9.71 -4.66 32.56
C ALA A 82 -9.31 -5.99 33.22
N ALA A 83 -8.77 -5.83 34.43
CA ALA A 83 -8.24 -6.82 35.34
C ALA A 83 -9.23 -7.93 35.76
#